data_AF-A0A818GH62-F1
#
_entry.id   AF-A0A818GH62-F1
#
_cell.length_a   1.000
_cell.length_b   1.000
_cell.length_c   1.000
_cell.angle_alpha   90.00
_cell.angle_beta   90.00
_cell.angle_gamma   90.00
#
_symmetry.space_group_name_H-M   'P 1'
#
loop_
_entity.id
_entity.type
_entity.pdbx_description
1 polymer ?
#
loop_
_entity_poly.entity_id
_entity_poly.type
_entity_poly.pdbx_seq_one_letter_code
_entity_poly.pdbx_strand_id
1 'polypeptide(L)' 'MLVYENEADVKQFSPDLTTLAKIDGSFGVIVTAPGNEVDFVSRVFWPSASGPEDPVTGSAHCSLIPYWAERL' A
#
# COMPACT_ATOMS: atom_id res chain seq x y z
N MET A 1 -7.35 0.04 -0.82
CA MET A 1 -6.19 -0.71 -1.33
C MET A 1 -6.14 -0.53 -2.84
N LEU A 2 -4.97 -0.24 -3.40
CA LEU A 2 -4.72 -0.15 -4.83
C LEU A 2 -3.80 -1.31 -5.22
N VAL A 3 -4.16 -2.05 -6.25
CA VAL A 3 -3.42 -3.23 -6.70
C VAL A 3 -2.86 -2.94 -8.08
N TYR A 4 -1.55 -3.08 -8.23
CA TYR A 4 -0.81 -2.86 -9.46
C TYR A 4 -0.36 -4.19 -10.06
N GLU A 5 0.02 -4.17 -11.33
CA GLU A 5 0.43 -5.36 -12.06
C GLU A 5 1.83 -5.84 -11.68
N ASN A 6 2.73 -4.92 -11.30
CA ASN A 6 4.13 -5.24 -11.04
C ASN A 6 4.74 -4.43 -9.89
N GLU A 7 5.82 -4.96 -9.32
CA GLU A 7 6.58 -4.36 -8.23
C GLU A 7 7.19 -2.99 -8.59
N ALA A 8 7.51 -2.73 -9.85
CA ALA A 8 8.10 -1.46 -10.28
C ALA A 8 7.12 -0.29 -10.11
N ASP A 9 5.84 -0.50 -10.43
CA ASP A 9 4.79 0.50 -10.23
C ASP A 9 4.63 0.87 -8.76
N VAL A 10 4.67 -0.14 -7.86
CA VAL A 10 4.61 0.09 -6.41
C VAL A 10 5.84 0.88 -5.92
N LYS A 11 7.03 0.55 -6.41
CA LYS A 11 8.27 1.27 -6.05
C LYS A 11 8.27 2.72 -6.52
N GLN A 12 7.76 2.98 -7.72
CA GLN A 12 7.75 4.31 -8.33
C GLN A 12 6.53 5.14 -7.91
N PHE A 13 5.54 4.52 -7.26
CA PHE A 13 4.33 5.20 -6.81
C PHE A 13 4.67 6.41 -5.94
N SER A 14 4.22 7.59 -6.38
CA SER A 14 4.44 8.87 -5.72
C SER A 14 3.10 9.60 -5.66
N PRO A 15 2.34 9.44 -4.56
CA PRO A 15 1.02 10.05 -4.45
C PRO A 15 1.10 11.53 -4.11
N ASP A 16 0.13 12.31 -4.58
CA ASP A 16 -0.16 13.62 -3.99
C ASP A 16 -0.82 13.40 -2.63
N LEU A 17 -0.03 13.56 -1.58
CA LEU A 17 -0.46 13.42 -0.18
C LEU A 17 -1.57 14.39 0.20
N THR A 18 -1.61 15.58 -0.43
CA THR A 18 -2.67 16.57 -0.20
C THR A 18 -4.01 16.06 -0.72
N THR A 19 -3.99 15.35 -1.84
CA THR A 19 -5.18 14.70 -2.39
C THR A 19 -5.56 13.48 -1.56
N LEU A 20 -4.60 12.66 -1.13
CA LEU A 20 -4.88 11.52 -0.26
C LEU A 20 -5.49 11.95 1.09
N ALA A 21 -5.06 13.08 1.66
CA ALA A 21 -5.58 13.60 2.92
C ALA A 21 -7.07 13.97 2.87
N LYS A 22 -7.65 14.12 1.66
CA LYS A 22 -9.07 14.45 1.46
C LYS A 22 -9.97 13.22 1.38
N ILE A 23 -9.41 12.01 1.43
CA ILE A 23 -10.19 10.78 1.36
C ILE A 23 -10.82 10.51 2.73
N ASP A 24 -12.10 10.85 2.87
CA ASP A 24 -12.86 10.64 4.09
C ASP A 24 -12.95 9.14 4.46
N GLY A 25 -12.84 8.85 5.76
CA GLY A 25 -12.98 7.50 6.31
C GLY A 25 -11.79 6.56 6.05
N SER A 26 -10.72 7.03 5.40
CA SER A 26 -9.51 6.25 5.20
C SER A 26 -8.45 6.57 6.25
N PHE A 27 -7.98 5.55 6.96
CA PHE A 27 -6.77 5.65 7.78
C PHE A 27 -5.50 5.69 6.92
N GLY A 28 -5.60 5.32 5.64
CA GLY A 28 -4.44 5.19 4.78
C GLY A 28 -4.67 4.53 3.44
N VAL A 29 -3.70 4.71 2.54
CA VAL A 29 -3.69 4.06 1.23
C VAL A 29 -2.61 2.99 1.21
N ILE A 30 -3.05 1.74 1.10
CA ILE A 30 -2.17 0.59 0.81
C ILE A 30 -2.05 0.47 -0.71
N VAL A 31 -0.83 0.41 -1.22
CA VAL A 31 -0.50 0.02 -2.60
C VAL A 31 0.23 -1.31 -2.58
N THR A 32 -0.10 -2.23 -3.49
CA THR A 32 0.48 -3.58 -3.51
C THR A 32 0.53 -4.16 -4.92
N ALA A 33 1.41 -5.13 -5.16
CA ALA A 33 1.57 -5.86 -6.42
C ALA A 33 2.25 -7.22 -6.15
N PRO A 34 2.21 -8.17 -7.11
CA PRO A 34 3.07 -9.36 -7.06
C PRO A 34 4.54 -8.94 -6.99
N GLY A 35 5.32 -9.64 -6.16
CA GLY A 35 6.75 -9.40 -6.05
C GLY A 35 7.52 -10.18 -7.12
N ASN A 36 8.71 -9.69 -7.46
CA ASN A 36 9.58 -10.38 -8.41
C ASN A 36 10.34 -11.55 -7.74
N GLU A 37 10.68 -11.40 -6.46
CA GLU A 37 11.47 -12.37 -5.67
C GLU A 37 10.73 -12.83 -4.39
N VAL A 38 9.57 -12.24 -4.12
CA VAL A 38 8.72 -12.50 -2.95
C VAL A 38 7.27 -12.61 -3.41
N ASP A 39 6.40 -13.19 -2.58
CA ASP A 39 4.99 -13.41 -2.91
C ASP A 39 4.26 -12.12 -3.33
N PHE A 40 4.44 -11.03 -2.58
CA PHE A 40 3.92 -9.72 -2.91
C PHE A 40 4.72 -8.61 -2.23
N VAL A 41 4.61 -7.38 -2.74
CA VAL A 41 5.16 -6.17 -2.14
C VAL A 41 4.06 -5.22 -1.72
N SER A 42 4.33 -4.33 -0.76
CA SER A 42 3.39 -3.27 -0.40
C SER A 42 4.08 -2.01 0.13
N ARG A 43 3.37 -0.88 0.01
CA ARG A 43 3.71 0.40 0.67
C ARG A 43 2.42 1.02 1.23
N VAL A 44 2.55 1.82 2.28
CA VAL A 44 1.39 2.39 2.99
C VAL A 44 1.58 3.89 3.22
N PHE A 45 0.65 4.69 2.72
CA PHE A 45 0.69 6.15 2.82
C PHE A 45 -0.38 6.67 3.77
N TRP A 46 0.05 7.46 4.75
CA TRP A 46 -0.77 7.99 5.84
C TRP A 46 -0.62 9.51 5.96
N PRO A 47 -1.44 10.29 5.22
CA PRO A 47 -1.30 11.75 5.18
C PRO A 47 -1.49 12.43 6.54
N SER A 48 -2.24 11.78 7.45
CA SER A 48 -2.56 12.29 8.78
C SER A 48 -1.57 11.87 9.87
N ALA A 49 -0.57 11.05 9.58
CA ALA A 49 0.43 10.58 10.55
C ALA A 49 1.67 11.48 10.58
N SER A 50 2.59 11.22 11.51
CA SER A 50 3.87 11.96 11.69
C SER A 50 4.87 11.81 10.52
N GLY A 51 4.45 11.23 9.40
CA GLY A 51 5.21 11.06 8.17
C GLY A 51 4.29 10.64 7.01
N PRO A 52 4.68 10.89 5.76
CA PRO A 52 3.84 10.65 4.59
C PRO A 52 3.66 9.17 4.23
N GLU A 53 4.60 8.33 4.67
CA GLU A 53 4.66 6.90 4.43
C GLU A 53 5.12 6.21 5.70
N ASP A 54 4.46 5.10 6.05
CA ASP A 54 4.91 4.21 7.11
C ASP A 54 5.85 3.15 6.49
N PRO A 55 7.14 3.09 6.89
CA PRO A 55 8.10 2.16 6.32
C PRO A 55 7.67 0.70 6.42
N VAL A 56 6.97 0.31 7.51
CA VAL A 56 6.47 -1.06 7.71
C VAL A 56 5.19 -1.07 8.54
N THR A 57 4.05 -1.22 7.86
CA THR A 57 2.74 -1.30 8.52
C THR A 57 2.30 -2.74 8.76
N GLY A 58 2.45 -3.23 10.00
CA GLY A 58 2.01 -4.58 10.38
C GLY A 58 0.50 -4.81 10.20
N SER A 59 -0.35 -3.83 10.58
CA SER A 59 -1.81 -3.93 10.47
C SER A 59 -2.32 -4.05 9.03
N ALA A 60 -1.58 -3.54 8.03
CA ALA A 60 -1.92 -3.68 6.62
C ALA A 60 -1.91 -5.16 6.18
N HIS A 61 -1.08 -5.99 6.81
CA HIS A 61 -0.98 -7.42 6.49
C HIS A 61 -2.24 -8.20 6.87
N CYS A 62 -3.03 -7.72 7.83
CA CYS A 62 -4.36 -8.30 8.12
C CYS A 62 -5.30 -8.23 6.91
N SER A 63 -5.09 -7.28 5.99
CA SER A 63 -5.83 -7.18 4.72
C SER A 63 -5.08 -7.82 3.56
N LEU A 64 -3.75 -7.65 3.48
CA LEU A 64 -2.94 -8.12 2.36
C LEU A 64 -2.79 -9.65 2.32
N ILE A 65 -2.58 -10.30 3.46
CA ILE A 65 -2.39 -11.76 3.54
C ILE A 65 -3.60 -12.51 2.97
N PRO A 66 -4.85 -12.29 3.43
CA PRO A 66 -6.00 -13.00 2.87
C PRO A 66 -6.22 -12.66 1.39
N TYR A 67 -5.97 -11.40 0.99
CA TYR A 67 -6.13 -10.99 -0.41
C TYR A 67 -5.19 -11.74 -1.36
N TRP A 68 -3.91 -11.84 -1.00
CA TRP A 68 -2.89 -12.50 -1.84
C TRP A 68 -2.91 -14.02 -1.72
N ALA A 69 -3.28 -14.58 -0.56
CA ALA A 69 -3.40 -16.03 -0.39
C ALA A 69 -4.43 -16.67 -1.33
N GLU A 70 -5.45 -15.92 -1.78
CA GLU A 70 -6.44 -16.39 -2.76
C GLU A 70 -6.01 -16.23 -4.22
N ARG A 71 -4.93 -15.49 -4.48
CA ARG A 71 -4.54 -15.02 -5.83
C ARG A 71 -3.19 -15.54 -6.31
N LEU A 72 -2.38 -16.07 -5.40
CA LEU A 72 -1.09 -16.69 -5.66
C LEU A 72 -1.23 -18.18 -5.94
#